data_AF-A0AAU8NLZ1-F1
#
_entry.id   AF-A0AAU8NLZ1-F1
#
_cell.length_a   1.000
_cell.length_b   1.000
_cell.length_c   1.000
_cell.angle_alpha   90.00
_cell.angle_beta   90.00
_cell.angle_gamma   90.00
#
_symmetry.space_group_name_H-M   'P 1'
#
loop_
_entity.id
_entity.type
_entity.pdbx_description
1 polymer ?
#
loop_
_entity_poly.entity_id
_entity_poly.type
_entity_poly.pdbx_seq_one_letter_code
_entity_poly.pdbx_strand_id
1 'polypeptide(L)'
;MSKSNKTNDMVHVAAIRKYLRAAEKFITNVNFDEFTQDEEKQYAVAHAIEQAGENVKKLSTSFRKNVNNVEWREIAGMRDCIVHNYEGMDLEILYFSVKQDSKKVIEILTEYIDKNKEFYDDDLVDFTRVNKPID
;
A
#
# COMPACT_ATOMS: atom_id res chain seq x y z
N MET A 1 22.76 3.62 9.55
CA MET A 1 22.15 2.98 8.36
C MET A 1 22.98 3.36 7.15
N SER A 2 23.37 2.41 6.31
CA SER A 2 24.13 2.71 5.07
C SER A 2 23.23 3.45 4.08
N LYS A 3 23.84 4.23 3.17
CA LYS A 3 23.12 4.94 2.09
C LYS A 3 22.29 3.98 1.22
N SER A 4 22.77 2.75 1.03
CA SER A 4 22.10 1.68 0.29
C SER A 4 20.78 1.21 0.93
N ASN A 5 20.70 1.11 2.27
CA ASN A 5 19.46 0.68 2.93
C ASN A 5 18.36 1.75 2.86
N LYS A 6 18.72 3.04 2.90
CA LYS A 6 17.74 4.13 2.79
C LYS A 6 17.11 4.21 1.39
N THR A 7 17.91 4.04 0.34
CA THR A 7 17.42 4.00 -1.05
C THR A 7 16.50 2.82 -1.28
N ASN A 8 16.80 1.65 -0.71
CA ASN A 8 15.94 0.48 -0.84
C ASN A 8 14.59 0.67 -0.10
N ASP A 9 14.61 1.25 1.11
CA ASP A 9 13.38 1.54 1.86
C ASP A 9 12.46 2.51 1.11
N MET A 10 13.02 3.55 0.46
CA MET A 10 12.21 4.54 -0.27
C MET A 10 11.42 3.92 -1.42
N VAL A 11 12.01 3.00 -2.17
CA VAL A 11 11.32 2.28 -3.26
C VAL A 11 10.10 1.53 -2.72
N HIS A 12 10.26 0.84 -1.59
CA HIS A 12 9.16 0.12 -0.95
C HIS A 12 8.11 1.05 -0.35
N VAL A 13 8.51 2.16 0.26
CA VAL A 13 7.57 3.18 0.78
C VAL A 13 6.71 3.75 -0.34
N ALA A 14 7.33 4.11 -1.47
CA ALA A 14 6.61 4.63 -2.62
C ALA A 14 5.68 3.58 -3.25
N ALA A 15 6.11 2.32 -3.32
CA ALA A 15 5.27 1.21 -3.77
C ALA A 15 4.06 0.99 -2.85
N ILE A 16 4.24 0.96 -1.52
CA ILE A 16 3.15 0.82 -0.55
C ILE A 16 2.11 1.92 -0.78
N ARG A 17 2.54 3.19 -0.82
CA ARG A 17 1.65 4.34 -1.07
C ARG A 17 0.89 4.18 -2.39
N LYS A 18 1.56 3.75 -3.46
CA LYS A 18 0.94 3.52 -4.78
C LYS A 18 -0.18 2.50 -4.68
N TYR A 19 0.07 1.33 -4.09
CA TYR A 19 -0.91 0.27 -4.02
C TYR A 19 -2.09 0.61 -3.11
N LEU A 20 -1.85 1.28 -1.98
CA LEU A 20 -2.94 1.75 -1.12
C LEU A 20 -3.83 2.77 -1.86
N ARG A 21 -3.25 3.72 -2.61
CA ARG A 21 -4.03 4.64 -3.47
C ARG A 21 -4.81 3.92 -4.57
N ALA A 22 -4.25 2.84 -5.13
CA ALA A 22 -4.97 2.03 -6.11
C ALA A 22 -6.19 1.34 -5.47
N ALA A 23 -6.02 0.77 -4.27
CA ALA A 23 -7.13 0.19 -3.51
C ALA A 23 -8.24 1.23 -3.24
N GLU A 24 -7.89 2.43 -2.76
CA GLU A 24 -8.87 3.53 -2.57
C GLU A 24 -9.59 3.89 -3.88
N LYS A 25 -8.87 3.91 -4.99
CA LYS A 25 -9.42 4.23 -6.32
C LYS A 25 -10.45 3.19 -6.77
N PHE A 26 -10.20 1.90 -6.55
CA PHE A 26 -11.11 0.83 -6.98
C PHE A 26 -12.48 0.89 -6.29
N ILE A 27 -12.52 1.39 -5.05
CA ILE A 27 -13.76 1.53 -4.27
C ILE A 27 -14.22 2.98 -4.13
N THR A 28 -13.72 3.86 -4.99
CA THR A 28 -14.16 5.26 -5.01
C THR A 28 -15.63 5.31 -5.42
N ASN A 29 -16.47 5.91 -4.58
CA ASN A 29 -17.93 5.96 -4.73
C ASN A 29 -18.64 4.59 -4.77
N VAL A 30 -17.99 3.54 -4.25
CA VAL A 30 -18.58 2.21 -4.08
C VAL A 30 -18.91 2.04 -2.61
N ASN A 31 -20.17 1.74 -2.28
CA ASN A 31 -20.58 1.41 -0.91
C ASN A 31 -20.31 -0.08 -0.60
N PHE A 32 -20.52 -0.49 0.66
CA PHE A 32 -20.19 -1.85 1.08
C PHE A 32 -21.04 -2.91 0.36
N ASP A 33 -22.36 -2.70 0.24
CA ASP A 33 -23.25 -3.64 -0.43
C ASP A 33 -22.85 -3.83 -1.90
N GLU A 34 -22.56 -2.75 -2.62
CA GLU A 34 -22.06 -2.80 -3.99
C GLU A 34 -20.72 -3.54 -4.09
N PHE A 35 -19.82 -3.35 -3.12
CA PHE A 35 -18.54 -4.05 -3.08
C PHE A 35 -18.73 -5.57 -2.88
N THR A 36 -19.67 -5.99 -2.03
CA THR A 36 -19.93 -7.43 -1.79
C THR A 36 -20.45 -8.18 -3.02
N GLN A 37 -21.05 -7.46 -3.98
CA GLN A 37 -21.61 -8.03 -5.20
C GLN A 37 -20.65 -7.92 -6.40
N ASP A 38 -19.48 -7.30 -6.23
CA ASP A 38 -18.52 -7.02 -7.30
C ASP A 38 -17.19 -7.75 -7.04
N GLU A 39 -17.13 -9.00 -7.51
CA GLU A 39 -15.93 -9.83 -7.37
C GLU A 39 -14.68 -9.20 -8.01
N GLU A 40 -14.84 -8.49 -9.13
CA GLU A 40 -13.72 -7.82 -9.81
C GLU A 40 -13.07 -6.78 -8.88
N LYS A 41 -13.88 -5.95 -8.22
CA LYS A 41 -13.38 -5.00 -7.23
C LYS A 41 -12.77 -5.68 -6.00
N GLN A 42 -13.36 -6.78 -5.53
CA GLN A 42 -12.80 -7.55 -4.42
C GLN A 42 -11.38 -8.04 -4.76
N TYR A 43 -11.21 -8.65 -5.94
CA TYR A 43 -9.91 -9.11 -6.42
C TYR A 43 -8.92 -7.95 -6.61
N ALA A 44 -9.37 -6.83 -7.20
CA ALA A 44 -8.52 -5.66 -7.42
C ALA A 44 -8.02 -5.04 -6.10
N VAL A 45 -8.91 -4.92 -5.11
CA VAL A 45 -8.57 -4.41 -3.77
C VAL A 45 -7.64 -5.37 -3.04
N ALA A 46 -7.97 -6.66 -3.01
CA ALA A 46 -7.16 -7.66 -2.33
C ALA A 46 -5.75 -7.75 -2.91
N HIS A 47 -5.62 -7.74 -4.25
CA HIS A 47 -4.32 -7.72 -4.90
C HIS A 47 -3.52 -6.46 -4.54
N ALA A 48 -4.15 -5.29 -4.51
CA ALA A 48 -3.48 -4.06 -4.10
C ALA A 48 -2.96 -4.13 -2.65
N ILE A 49 -3.75 -4.65 -1.71
CA ILE A 49 -3.32 -4.80 -0.31
C ILE A 49 -2.21 -5.86 -0.18
N GLU A 50 -2.30 -6.96 -0.92
CA GLU A 50 -1.26 -7.98 -0.98
C GLU A 50 0.09 -7.36 -1.39
N GLN A 51 0.09 -6.58 -2.48
CA GLN A 51 1.29 -5.91 -2.97
C GLN A 51 1.83 -4.86 -1.99
N ALA A 52 0.95 -4.14 -1.29
CA ALA A 52 1.36 -3.24 -0.21
C ALA A 52 2.05 -4.00 0.93
N GLY A 53 1.45 -5.09 1.43
CA GLY A 53 2.02 -5.90 2.51
C GLY A 53 3.33 -6.58 2.13
N GLU A 54 3.48 -7.02 0.88
CA GLU A 54 4.75 -7.56 0.37
C GLU A 54 5.88 -6.52 0.42
N ASN A 55 5.59 -5.27 0.08
CA ASN A 55 6.57 -4.19 0.20
C ASN A 55 6.86 -3.82 1.67
N VAL A 56 5.88 -3.95 2.57
CA VAL A 56 6.11 -3.76 4.02
C VAL A 56 7.13 -4.77 4.56
N LYS A 57 7.09 -6.03 4.12
CA LYS A 57 8.05 -7.06 4.54
C LYS A 57 9.49 -6.74 4.13
N LYS A 58 9.67 -5.94 3.07
CA LYS A 58 10.98 -5.53 2.54
C LYS A 58 11.54 -4.28 3.20
N LEU A 59 10.73 -3.56 3.98
CA LEU A 59 11.20 -2.41 4.76
C LEU A 59 12.17 -2.83 5.87
N SER A 60 13.26 -2.07 5.98
CA SER A 60 14.23 -2.26 7.05
C SER A 60 13.59 -2.10 8.43
N THR A 61 14.08 -2.89 9.39
CA THR A 61 13.62 -2.79 10.80
C THR A 61 13.81 -1.38 11.36
N SER A 62 14.88 -0.70 10.96
CA SER A 62 15.15 0.68 11.36
C SER A 62 14.13 1.67 10.81
N PHE A 63 13.69 1.52 9.55
CA PHE A 63 12.63 2.37 9.01
C PHE A 63 11.32 2.17 9.78
N ARG A 64 10.90 0.92 9.95
CA ARG A 64 9.64 0.58 10.66
C ARG A 64 9.64 1.09 12.11
N LYS A 65 10.80 1.09 12.78
CA LYS A 65 10.96 1.66 14.13
C LYS A 65 10.88 3.20 14.15
N ASN A 66 11.38 3.86 13.10
CA ASN A 66 11.37 5.33 13.02
C ASN A 66 9.98 5.87 12.63
N VAL A 67 9.26 5.17 11.76
CA VAL A 67 7.89 5.50 11.34
C VAL A 67 6.92 4.60 12.12
N ASN A 68 6.84 4.80 13.44
CA ASN A 68 6.11 3.92 14.36
C ASN A 68 4.61 4.25 14.49
N ASN A 69 4.14 5.29 13.82
CA ASN A 69 2.73 5.70 13.77
C ASN A 69 1.92 4.93 12.71
N VAL A 70 2.55 3.97 12.03
CA VAL A 70 1.93 3.03 11.09
C VAL A 70 2.01 1.62 11.66
N GLU A 71 0.89 0.91 11.66
CA GLU A 71 0.76 -0.47 12.11
C GLU A 71 1.30 -1.45 11.07
N TRP A 72 2.63 -1.45 10.85
CA TRP A 72 3.28 -2.26 9.81
C TRP A 72 2.96 -3.75 9.91
N ARG A 73 2.81 -4.26 11.14
CA ARG A 73 2.52 -5.67 11.37
C ARG A 73 1.15 -6.05 10.85
N GLU A 74 0.16 -5.17 11.02
CA GLU A 74 -1.22 -5.41 10.56
C GLU A 74 -1.28 -5.40 9.03
N ILE A 75 -0.58 -4.47 8.37
CA ILE A 75 -0.50 -4.44 6.90
C ILE A 75 0.16 -5.71 6.35
N ALA A 76 1.25 -6.17 6.96
CA ALA A 76 1.91 -7.41 6.55
C ALA A 76 1.04 -8.66 6.85
N GLY A 77 0.30 -8.65 7.96
CA GLY A 77 -0.62 -9.72 8.34
C GLY A 77 -1.82 -9.82 7.41
N MET A 78 -2.36 -8.68 6.95
CA MET A 78 -3.46 -8.65 5.98
C MET A 78 -3.06 -9.33 4.67
N ARG A 79 -1.84 -9.10 4.17
CA ARG A 79 -1.29 -9.84 3.02
C ARG A 79 -1.28 -11.35 3.26
N ASP A 80 -0.88 -11.80 4.45
CA ASP A 80 -0.83 -13.22 4.75
C ASP A 80 -2.23 -13.85 4.83
N CYS A 81 -3.22 -13.10 5.36
CA CYS A 81 -4.62 -13.49 5.31
C CYS A 81 -5.12 -13.61 3.86
N ILE A 82 -4.83 -12.62 3.01
CA ILE A 82 -5.23 -12.60 1.60
C ILE A 82 -4.68 -13.81 0.85
N VAL A 83 -3.37 -14.08 0.97
CA VAL A 83 -2.73 -15.14 0.17
C VAL A 83 -3.09 -16.54 0.65
N HIS A 84 -3.37 -16.73 1.94
CA HIS A 84 -3.61 -18.06 2.51
C HIS A 84 -5.09 -18.40 2.72
N ASN A 85 -5.98 -17.41 2.80
CA ASN A 85 -7.39 -17.62 3.14
C ASN A 85 -8.33 -16.66 2.40
N TYR A 86 -8.08 -16.39 1.11
CA TYR A 86 -8.92 -15.47 0.32
C TYR A 86 -10.40 -15.88 0.32
N GLU A 87 -10.70 -17.16 0.09
CA GLU A 87 -12.09 -17.66 0.06
C GLU A 87 -12.82 -17.49 1.40
N GLY A 88 -12.09 -17.46 2.51
CA GLY A 88 -12.62 -17.24 3.85
C GLY A 88 -12.43 -15.80 4.34
N MET A 89 -12.13 -14.86 3.44
CA MET A 89 -11.86 -13.48 3.81
C MET A 89 -13.12 -12.75 4.21
N ASP A 90 -13.02 -12.03 5.31
CA ASP A 90 -14.03 -11.08 5.71
C ASP A 90 -13.98 -9.84 4.78
N LEU A 91 -14.97 -9.73 3.90
CA LEU A 91 -15.10 -8.62 2.96
C LEU A 91 -15.30 -7.28 3.67
N GLU A 92 -15.86 -7.28 4.89
CA GLU A 92 -16.01 -6.07 5.70
C GLU A 92 -14.64 -5.57 6.14
N ILE A 93 -13.78 -6.47 6.63
CA ILE A 93 -12.39 -6.15 6.96
C ILE A 93 -11.65 -5.64 5.72
N LEU A 94 -11.78 -6.32 4.58
CA LEU A 94 -11.12 -5.91 3.33
C LEU A 94 -11.53 -4.49 2.90
N TYR A 95 -12.83 -4.21 2.89
CA TYR A 95 -13.39 -2.94 2.47
C TYR A 95 -13.00 -1.80 3.43
N PHE A 96 -13.18 -1.98 4.74
CA PHE A 96 -12.93 -0.91 5.71
C PHE A 96 -11.45 -0.65 5.97
N SER A 97 -10.59 -1.67 5.83
CA SER A 97 -9.13 -1.47 5.82
C SER A 97 -8.71 -0.44 4.76
N VAL A 98 -9.37 -0.44 3.61
CA VAL A 98 -9.13 0.57 2.58
C VAL A 98 -9.86 1.87 2.91
N LYS A 99 -11.15 1.80 3.22
CA LYS A 99 -12.00 3.00 3.35
C LYS A 99 -11.63 3.90 4.53
N GLN A 100 -11.05 3.32 5.59
CA GLN A 100 -10.75 4.03 6.84
C GLN A 100 -9.23 4.05 7.10
N ASP A 101 -8.60 2.88 7.18
CA ASP A 101 -7.23 2.77 7.71
C ASP A 101 -6.16 3.21 6.71
N SER A 102 -6.35 2.86 5.42
CA SER A 102 -5.35 3.12 4.39
C SER A 102 -5.04 4.62 4.21
N LYS A 103 -6.03 5.49 4.42
CA LYS A 103 -5.90 6.94 4.29
C LYS A 103 -4.79 7.50 5.18
N LYS A 104 -4.79 7.12 6.46
CA LYS A 104 -3.76 7.56 7.42
C LYS A 104 -2.36 7.12 6.98
N VAL A 105 -2.24 5.89 6.48
CA VAL A 105 -0.95 5.36 6.01
C VAL A 105 -0.50 6.13 4.76
N ILE A 106 -1.39 6.41 3.82
CA ILE A 106 -1.10 7.19 2.61
C ILE A 106 -0.61 8.59 2.97
N GLU A 107 -1.25 9.28 3.92
CA GLU A 107 -0.84 10.61 4.39
C GLU A 107 0.57 10.58 4.98
N ILE A 108 0.83 9.66 5.92
CA ILE A 108 2.16 9.50 6.55
C ILE A 108 3.25 9.23 5.51
N LEU A 109 2.99 8.31 4.57
CA LEU A 109 3.97 7.98 3.54
C LEU A 109 4.16 9.11 2.54
N THR A 110 3.11 9.89 2.25
CA THR A 110 3.22 11.08 1.40
C THR A 110 4.14 12.10 2.04
N GLU A 111 3.92 12.44 3.31
CA GLU A 111 4.80 13.36 4.03
C GLU A 111 6.26 12.86 4.09
N TYR A 112 6.45 11.56 4.35
CA TYR A 112 7.79 10.98 4.38
C TYR A 112 8.49 11.13 3.03
N ILE A 113 7.79 10.84 1.94
CA ILE A 113 8.31 10.98 0.58
C ILE A 113 8.65 12.45 0.30
N ASP A 114 7.72 13.37 0.57
CA ASP A 114 7.90 14.79 0.26
C ASP A 114 9.07 15.41 1.03
N LYS A 115 9.26 15.03 2.30
CA LYS A 115 10.41 15.46 3.13
C LYS A 115 11.75 14.94 2.63
N ASN A 116 11.75 13.85 1.85
CA ASN A 116 12.98 13.20 1.43
C ASN A 116 13.18 13.19 -0.11
N LYS A 117 12.30 13.83 -0.88
CA LYS A 117 12.33 13.80 -2.35
C LYS A 117 13.65 14.29 -2.96
N GLU A 118 14.30 15.27 -2.33
CA GLU A 118 15.59 15.83 -2.79
C GLU A 118 16.76 14.84 -2.71
N PHE A 119 16.58 13.72 -1.99
CA PHE A 119 17.61 12.69 -1.81
C PHE A 119 17.46 11.50 -2.76
N TYR A 120 16.42 11.49 -3.61
CA TYR A 120 16.12 10.41 -4.53
C TYR A 120 15.88 10.96 -5.94
N ASP A 121 16.22 10.16 -6.95
CA ASP A 121 15.91 10.48 -8.34
C ASP A 121 14.38 10.59 -8.50
N ASP A 122 13.91 11.58 -9.28
CA ASP A 122 12.48 11.78 -9.53
C ASP A 122 11.85 10.49 -10.09
N ASP A 123 12.58 9.73 -10.91
CA ASP A 123 12.09 8.46 -11.48
C ASP A 123 11.91 7.34 -10.43
N LEU A 124 12.57 7.42 -9.26
CA LEU A 124 12.41 6.46 -8.16
C LEU A 124 11.17 6.75 -7.30
N VAL A 125 10.64 7.98 -7.36
CA VAL A 125 9.53 8.45 -6.54
C VAL A 125 8.27 8.68 -7.39
N ASP A 126 8.46 8.90 -8.69
CA ASP A 126 7.42 9.09 -9.70
C ASP A 126 6.94 7.76 -10.29
N PHE A 127 6.20 6.99 -9.49
CA PHE A 127 5.43 5.86 -10.00
C PHE A 127 4.14 6.28 -10.72
N THR A 128 3.88 7.59 -10.94
CA THR A 128 2.74 8.04 -11.76
C THR A 128 2.97 7.78 -13.25
N ARG A 129 4.23 7.57 -13.66
CA ARG A 129 4.62 7.23 -15.05
C ARG A 129 4.31 5.81 -15.50
N VAL A 130 3.88 4.91 -14.61
CA VAL A 130 3.55 3.51 -14.99
C VAL A 130 2.20 3.40 -15.75
N ASN A 131 1.49 4.53 -15.93
CA ASN A 131 0.32 4.62 -16.83
C ASN A 131 0.65 5.34 -18.16
N LYS A 132 1.91 5.37 -18.61
CA LYS A 132 2.14 5.66 -20.03
C LYS A 132 1.60 4.47 -20.84
N PRO A 133 0.79 4.69 -21.88
CA PRO A 133 0.46 3.64 -22.83
C PRO A 133 1.75 2.93 -23.26
N ILE A 134 1.72 1.62 -23.31
CA ILE A 134 2.75 0.87 -24.03
C ILE A 134 2.53 1.24 -25.50
N ASP A 135 3.46 2.00 -26.08
CA ASP A 135 3.48 2.26 -27.52
C ASP A 135 3.65 0.96 -28.32
#